data_AF-A0A2L1U806-F1
#
_entry.id   AF-A0A2L1U806-F1
#
_cell.length_a   1.000
_cell.length_b   1.000
_cell.length_c   1.000
_cell.angle_alpha   90.00
_cell.angle_beta   90.00
_cell.angle_gamma   90.00
#
_symmetry.space_group_name_H-M   'P 1'
#
loop_
_entity.id
_entity.type
_entity.pdbx_description
1 polymer ?
#
loop_
_entity_poly.entity_id
_entity_poly.type
_entity_poly.pdbx_seq_one_letter_code
_entity_poly.pdbx_strand_id
1 'polypeptide(L)'
;MVQKETTAIIAAVKKVLTELIEAGGLRKGQLVVFGVSTSEVMGKHIGTAGTLDAAKQIYTGASEVARQYGLHLAFQCCEHLNRALVIEEDVAERYGLDPVSVVPVPKAGGSMAAYAYRQMKRPCVVEQIKAHAGIDIGDTLIGMHLRPVAVPVPPSIRLIGDAHVTMAYTRPKLVGGARAVYTIGDETCLG
;
A
#
# COMPACT_ATOMS: atom_id res chain seq x y z
N MET A 1 -0.06 26.68 13.92
CA MET A 1 -0.56 26.22 12.60
C MET A 1 -0.12 24.80 12.23
N VAL A 2 1.04 24.31 12.71
CA VAL A 2 1.56 22.95 12.40
C VAL A 2 0.61 21.79 12.78
N GLN A 3 -0.15 21.90 13.88
CA GLN A 3 -0.99 20.79 14.37
C GLN A 3 -2.23 20.47 13.51
N LYS A 4 -2.69 21.36 12.62
CA LYS A 4 -3.94 21.16 11.87
C LYS A 4 -3.74 20.32 10.59
N GLU A 5 -2.55 20.39 9.98
CA GLU A 5 -2.16 19.53 8.85
C GLU A 5 -1.81 18.10 9.28
N THR A 6 -1.17 17.94 10.45
CA THR A 6 -0.70 16.62 10.94
C THR A 6 -1.84 15.64 11.24
N THR A 7 -3.04 16.13 11.56
CA THR A 7 -4.22 15.28 11.79
C THR A 7 -4.89 14.85 10.47
N ALA A 8 -4.68 15.59 9.38
CA ALA A 8 -5.37 15.37 8.12
C ALA A 8 -4.85 14.14 7.35
N ILE A 9 -3.52 13.96 7.22
CA ILE A 9 -2.94 12.84 6.46
C ILE A 9 -3.25 11.50 7.15
N ILE A 10 -3.06 11.42 8.47
CA ILE A 10 -3.35 10.18 9.23
C ILE A 10 -4.83 9.78 9.03
N ALA A 11 -5.76 10.73 9.24
CA ALA A 11 -7.18 10.46 9.09
C ALA A 11 -7.54 10.07 7.64
N ALA A 12 -6.95 10.73 6.65
CA ALA A 12 -7.17 10.42 5.24
C ALA A 12 -6.68 9.02 4.88
N VAL A 13 -5.45 8.66 5.27
CA VAL A 13 -4.89 7.31 5.03
C VAL A 13 -5.74 6.23 5.69
N LYS A 14 -6.19 6.45 6.93
CA LYS A 14 -7.11 5.53 7.60
C LYS A 14 -8.39 5.34 6.81
N LYS A 15 -9.01 6.46 6.39
CA LYS A 15 -10.27 6.46 5.63
C LYS A 15 -10.14 5.69 4.32
N VAL A 16 -9.14 5.98 3.49
CA VAL A 16 -8.97 5.31 2.20
C VAL A 16 -8.59 3.83 2.36
N LEU A 17 -7.80 3.47 3.37
CA LEU A 17 -7.47 2.07 3.62
C LEU A 17 -8.69 1.28 4.12
N THR A 18 -9.50 1.85 5.01
CA THR A 18 -10.76 1.23 5.44
C THR A 18 -11.72 1.05 4.26
N GLU A 19 -11.87 2.06 3.40
CA GLU A 19 -12.69 1.95 2.19
C GLU A 19 -12.20 0.86 1.24
N LEU A 20 -10.88 0.75 1.05
CA LEU A 20 -10.29 -0.30 0.24
C LEU A 20 -10.55 -1.70 0.84
N ILE A 21 -10.45 -1.82 2.16
CA ILE A 21 -10.72 -3.06 2.89
C ILE A 21 -12.17 -3.50 2.69
N GLU A 22 -13.11 -2.57 2.87
CA GLU A 22 -14.55 -2.82 2.69
C GLU A 22 -14.89 -3.18 1.25
N ALA A 23 -14.40 -2.39 0.28
CA ALA A 23 -14.68 -2.61 -1.14
C ALA A 23 -14.08 -3.92 -1.66
N GLY A 24 -12.91 -4.32 -1.16
CA GLY A 24 -12.23 -5.54 -1.58
C GLY A 24 -12.51 -6.78 -0.73
N GLY A 25 -13.28 -6.66 0.37
CA GLY A 25 -13.52 -7.76 1.31
C GLY A 25 -12.21 -8.32 1.89
N LEU A 26 -11.25 -7.46 2.22
CA LEU A 26 -9.91 -7.88 2.64
C LEU A 26 -9.97 -8.66 3.95
N ARG A 27 -9.18 -9.74 4.02
CA ARG A 27 -9.16 -10.69 5.15
C ARG A 27 -7.81 -10.65 5.88
N LYS A 28 -7.84 -11.01 7.16
CA LYS A 28 -6.64 -11.19 7.98
C LYS A 28 -5.59 -12.04 7.26
N GLY A 29 -4.34 -11.60 7.35
CA GLY A 29 -3.17 -12.23 6.73
C GLY A 29 -2.93 -11.80 5.29
N GLN A 30 -3.78 -10.97 4.68
CA GLN A 30 -3.58 -10.47 3.32
C GLN A 30 -2.61 -9.27 3.26
N LEU A 31 -1.83 -9.24 2.17
CA LEU A 31 -0.90 -8.15 1.82
C LEU A 31 -1.59 -6.95 1.14
N VAL A 32 -1.30 -5.75 1.64
CA VAL A 32 -1.61 -4.46 1.02
C VAL A 32 -0.32 -3.73 0.68
N VAL A 33 -0.15 -3.34 -0.58
CA VAL A 33 1.02 -2.58 -1.04
C VAL A 33 0.75 -1.08 -1.04
N PHE A 34 1.72 -0.30 -0.58
CA PHE A 34 1.74 1.15 -0.63
C PHE A 34 2.87 1.64 -1.53
N GLY A 35 2.50 2.37 -2.57
CA GLY A 35 3.41 3.22 -3.34
C GLY A 35 3.19 4.67 -2.93
N VAL A 36 4.25 5.40 -2.58
CA VAL A 36 4.10 6.75 -2.01
C VAL A 36 5.22 7.67 -2.49
N SER A 37 4.83 8.78 -3.13
CA SER A 37 5.69 9.93 -3.37
C SER A 37 5.48 10.96 -2.27
N THR A 38 6.36 10.96 -1.26
CA THR A 38 6.27 11.92 -0.15
C THR A 38 6.57 13.35 -0.55
N SER A 39 7.28 13.58 -1.66
CA SER A 39 7.45 14.92 -2.22
C SER A 39 6.13 15.43 -2.78
N GLU A 40 5.35 14.57 -3.46
CA GLU A 40 4.09 15.00 -4.05
C GLU A 40 3.05 15.21 -2.96
N VAL A 41 3.11 14.46 -1.85
CA VAL A 41 2.24 14.69 -0.68
C VAL A 41 2.48 16.09 -0.09
N MET A 42 3.74 16.53 -0.03
CA MET A 42 4.11 17.83 0.56
C MET A 42 4.05 19.00 -0.43
N GLY A 43 3.95 18.74 -1.73
CA GLY A 43 4.03 19.76 -2.77
C GLY A 43 5.44 20.32 -3.02
N LYS A 44 5.56 21.22 -3.99
CA LYS A 44 6.84 21.63 -4.62
C LYS A 44 7.76 22.54 -3.79
N HIS A 45 7.39 22.89 -2.55
CA HIS A 45 8.08 23.96 -1.79
C HIS A 45 8.65 23.56 -0.43
N ILE A 46 8.76 22.27 -0.11
CA ILE A 46 9.17 21.83 1.24
C ILE A 46 10.43 20.97 1.19
N GLY A 47 11.38 21.26 2.08
CA GLY A 47 12.64 20.54 2.21
C GLY A 47 12.49 19.11 2.76
N THR A 48 13.61 18.39 2.91
CA THR A 48 13.66 16.97 3.30
C THR A 48 12.96 16.66 4.64
N ALA A 49 12.88 17.62 5.56
CA ALA A 49 12.17 17.43 6.83
C ALA A 49 10.66 17.16 6.63
N GLY A 50 10.03 17.82 5.65
CA GLY A 50 8.60 17.64 5.37
C GLY A 50 8.27 16.27 4.79
N THR A 51 9.14 15.74 3.90
CA THR A 51 8.89 14.43 3.28
C THR A 51 9.01 13.28 4.27
N LEU A 52 9.85 13.42 5.30
CA LEU A 52 9.93 12.45 6.40
C LEU A 52 8.70 12.52 7.32
N ASP A 53 8.17 13.72 7.56
CA ASP A 53 6.95 13.89 8.35
C ASP A 53 5.72 13.30 7.63
N ALA A 54 5.60 13.50 6.32
CA ALA A 54 4.60 12.81 5.50
C ALA A 54 4.71 11.29 5.60
N ALA A 55 5.93 10.74 5.44
CA ALA A 55 6.18 9.29 5.57
C ALA A 55 5.72 8.77 6.94
N LYS A 56 6.02 9.51 8.01
CA LYS A 56 5.59 9.18 9.38
C LYS A 56 4.08 9.12 9.50
N GLN A 57 3.39 10.16 9.08
CA GLN A 57 1.93 10.24 9.18
C GLN A 57 1.24 9.14 8.36
N ILE A 58 1.72 8.87 7.14
CA ILE A 58 1.20 7.80 6.29
C ILE A 58 1.42 6.43 6.94
N TYR A 59 2.63 6.16 7.41
CA TYR A 59 2.93 4.91 8.11
C TYR A 59 2.05 4.72 9.35
N THR A 60 1.88 5.76 10.17
CA THR A 60 1.01 5.72 11.36
C THR A 60 -0.44 5.39 11.00
N GLY A 61 -1.03 6.09 10.01
CA GLY A 61 -2.39 5.80 9.56
C GLY A 61 -2.55 4.37 9.04
N ALA A 62 -1.63 3.92 8.18
CA ALA A 62 -1.69 2.60 7.58
C ALA A 62 -1.49 1.48 8.60
N SER A 63 -0.48 1.60 9.47
CA SER A 63 -0.14 0.57 10.46
C SER A 63 -1.23 0.37 11.52
N GLU A 64 -1.91 1.45 11.94
CA GLU A 64 -3.01 1.34 12.90
C GLU A 64 -4.19 0.53 12.33
N VAL A 65 -4.60 0.82 11.09
CA VAL A 65 -5.67 0.07 10.41
C VAL A 65 -5.22 -1.35 10.09
N ALA A 66 -4.02 -1.53 9.55
CA ALA A 66 -3.51 -2.86 9.23
C ALA A 66 -3.47 -3.76 10.47
N ARG A 67 -3.08 -3.23 11.63
CA ARG A 67 -3.13 -3.98 12.91
C ARG A 67 -4.54 -4.35 13.31
N GLN A 68 -5.52 -3.45 13.15
CA GLN A 68 -6.93 -3.70 13.49
C GLN A 68 -7.53 -4.84 12.64
N TYR A 69 -7.22 -4.87 11.34
CA TYR A 69 -7.76 -5.87 10.40
C TYR A 69 -6.84 -7.10 10.25
N GLY A 70 -5.67 -7.09 10.88
CA GLY A 70 -4.66 -8.14 10.78
C GLY A 70 -4.07 -8.28 9.38
N LEU A 71 -3.86 -7.17 8.67
CA LEU A 71 -3.26 -7.13 7.34
C LEU A 71 -1.74 -6.94 7.42
N HIS A 72 -1.04 -7.36 6.37
CA HIS A 72 0.38 -7.11 6.19
C HIS A 72 0.59 -5.94 5.24
N LEU A 73 1.53 -5.05 5.58
CA LEU A 73 1.87 -3.89 4.77
C LEU A 73 3.18 -4.13 4.01
N ALA A 74 3.21 -3.70 2.76
CA ALA A 74 4.43 -3.62 1.95
C ALA A 74 4.60 -2.18 1.44
N PHE A 75 5.81 -1.64 1.58
CA PHE A 75 6.10 -0.27 1.11
C PHE A 75 7.10 -0.32 -0.04
N GLN A 76 6.66 0.10 -1.22
CA GLN A 76 7.44 0.14 -2.44
C GLN A 76 8.56 1.19 -2.32
N CYS A 77 9.79 0.81 -2.66
CA CYS A 77 10.89 1.74 -2.86
C CYS A 77 10.74 2.49 -4.19
N CYS A 78 11.44 3.62 -4.35
CA CYS A 78 11.52 4.27 -5.67
C CYS A 78 12.30 3.41 -6.69
N GLU A 79 12.30 3.86 -7.93
CA GLU A 79 12.96 3.22 -9.07
C GLU A 79 14.47 3.00 -8.90
N HIS A 80 15.14 3.79 -8.05
CA HIS A 80 16.57 3.59 -7.74
C HIS A 80 16.86 2.25 -7.05
N LEU A 81 15.87 1.66 -6.37
CA LEU A 81 15.95 0.31 -5.80
C LEU A 81 15.00 -0.65 -6.54
N ASN A 82 14.77 -0.39 -7.83
CA ASN A 82 13.98 -1.25 -8.73
C ASN A 82 12.57 -1.56 -8.20
N ARG A 83 11.98 -0.66 -7.42
CA ARG A 83 10.65 -0.87 -6.80
C ARG A 83 10.58 -2.09 -5.87
N ALA A 84 11.72 -2.52 -5.33
CA ALA A 84 11.78 -3.51 -4.27
C ALA A 84 10.95 -3.03 -3.06
N LEU A 85 10.50 -3.96 -2.21
CA LEU A 85 9.49 -3.65 -1.19
C LEU A 85 9.99 -3.95 0.21
N VAL A 86 9.77 -3.00 1.11
CA VAL A 86 10.00 -3.18 2.53
C VAL A 86 8.80 -3.89 3.16
N ILE A 87 9.05 -5.04 3.79
CA ILE A 87 8.06 -5.85 4.52
C ILE A 87 8.68 -6.41 5.82
N GLU A 88 7.84 -6.96 6.69
CA GLU A 88 8.34 -7.78 7.82
C GLU A 88 8.88 -9.13 7.31
N GLU A 89 9.96 -9.60 7.90
CA GLU A 89 10.66 -10.85 7.54
C GLU A 89 9.74 -12.09 7.67
N ASP A 90 8.90 -12.15 8.70
CA ASP A 90 7.95 -13.25 8.89
C ASP A 90 6.86 -13.28 7.80
N VAL A 91 6.55 -12.12 7.22
CA VAL A 91 5.65 -12.02 6.06
C VAL A 91 6.36 -12.51 4.80
N ALA A 92 7.64 -12.19 4.61
CA ALA A 92 8.44 -12.71 3.50
C ALA A 92 8.46 -14.25 3.51
N GLU A 93 8.76 -14.85 4.66
CA GLU A 93 8.77 -16.31 4.86
C GLU A 93 7.39 -16.92 4.58
N ARG A 94 6.32 -16.36 5.17
CA ARG A 94 4.94 -16.85 5.00
C ARG A 94 4.50 -16.86 3.53
N TYR A 95 4.93 -15.87 2.77
CA TYR A 95 4.56 -15.72 1.36
C TYR A 95 5.57 -16.36 0.39
N GLY A 96 6.67 -16.94 0.88
CA GLY A 96 7.73 -17.51 0.06
C GLY A 96 8.38 -16.48 -0.86
N LEU A 97 8.67 -15.29 -0.32
CA LEU A 97 9.25 -14.17 -1.06
C LEU A 97 10.77 -14.14 -0.87
N ASP A 98 11.49 -13.86 -1.95
CA ASP A 98 12.96 -13.79 -1.95
C ASP A 98 13.45 -12.41 -1.46
N PRO A 99 14.23 -12.36 -0.35
CA PRO A 99 14.84 -11.13 0.11
C PRO A 99 15.98 -10.66 -0.82
N VAL A 100 16.12 -9.35 -0.95
CA VAL A 100 17.24 -8.68 -1.62
C VAL A 100 18.02 -7.83 -0.62
N SER A 101 19.35 -7.75 -0.80
CA SER A 101 20.23 -7.08 0.16
C SER A 101 20.34 -5.58 -0.10
N VAL A 102 19.52 -4.78 0.60
CA VAL A 102 19.62 -3.32 0.60
C VAL A 102 19.00 -2.71 1.85
N VAL A 103 19.50 -1.54 2.27
CA VAL A 103 18.84 -0.70 3.29
C VAL A 103 18.35 0.57 2.60
N PRO A 104 17.04 0.81 2.50
CA PRO A 104 16.52 2.01 1.86
C PRO A 104 16.82 3.25 2.71
N VAL A 105 17.26 4.30 2.03
CA VAL A 105 17.50 5.63 2.61
C VAL A 105 16.70 6.66 1.83
N PRO A 106 16.38 7.84 2.41
CA PRO A 106 15.57 8.84 1.71
C PRO A 106 16.09 9.20 0.31
N LYS A 107 17.41 9.20 0.11
CA LYS A 107 18.07 9.50 -1.17
C LYS A 107 18.11 8.32 -2.16
N ALA A 108 17.87 7.09 -1.70
CA ALA A 108 17.89 5.86 -2.51
C ALA A 108 16.90 4.86 -1.91
N GLY A 109 15.70 4.81 -2.49
CA GLY A 109 14.55 4.07 -1.98
C GLY A 109 13.36 4.96 -1.59
N GLY A 110 13.61 6.24 -1.27
CA GLY A 110 12.58 7.23 -0.95
C GLY A 110 12.23 7.28 0.55
N SER A 111 11.69 8.41 1.01
CA SER A 111 11.43 8.66 2.44
C SER A 111 10.43 7.67 3.03
N MET A 112 9.41 7.24 2.27
CA MET A 112 8.40 6.29 2.75
C MET A 112 9.00 4.92 3.09
N ALA A 113 9.67 4.28 2.13
CA ALA A 113 10.30 2.97 2.33
C ALA A 113 11.40 3.03 3.41
N ALA A 114 12.22 4.09 3.39
CA ALA A 114 13.25 4.32 4.39
C ALA A 114 12.66 4.50 5.81
N TYR A 115 11.52 5.18 5.94
CA TYR A 115 10.83 5.32 7.21
C TYR A 115 10.26 3.98 7.67
N ALA A 116 9.52 3.28 6.80
CA ALA A 116 8.93 1.97 7.09
C ALA A 116 9.99 0.96 7.57
N TYR A 117 11.14 0.90 6.88
CA TYR A 117 12.24 0.01 7.26
C TYR A 117 12.73 0.25 8.69
N ARG A 118 12.72 1.50 9.16
CA ARG A 118 13.15 1.82 10.54
C ARG A 118 12.08 1.56 11.60
N GLN A 119 10.81 1.45 11.21
CA GLN A 119 9.68 1.28 12.15
C GLN A 119 9.21 -0.17 12.29
N MET A 120 9.41 -0.99 11.27
CA MET A 120 9.08 -2.42 11.29
C MET A 120 9.93 -3.16 12.32
N LYS A 121 9.40 -4.26 12.86
CA LYS A 121 10.04 -5.01 13.94
C LYS A 121 11.27 -5.77 13.45
N ARG A 122 11.14 -6.46 12.32
CA ARG A 122 12.21 -7.20 11.63
C ARG A 122 12.06 -6.93 10.13
N PRO A 123 12.45 -5.74 9.66
CA PRO A 123 12.32 -5.37 8.27
C PRO A 123 13.22 -6.24 7.39
N CYS A 124 12.72 -6.57 6.19
CA CYS A 124 13.53 -7.02 5.08
C CYS A 124 13.06 -6.32 3.80
N VAL A 125 13.87 -6.40 2.75
CA VAL A 125 13.50 -5.92 1.42
C VAL A 125 13.34 -7.13 0.51
N VAL A 126 12.26 -7.19 -0.27
CA VAL A 126 12.02 -8.25 -1.26
C VAL A 126 11.96 -7.69 -2.68
N GLU A 127 12.33 -8.50 -3.66
CA GLU A 127 12.35 -8.10 -5.07
C GLU A 127 10.94 -7.72 -5.57
N GLN A 128 9.94 -8.55 -5.26
CA GLN A 128 8.58 -8.41 -5.76
C GLN A 128 7.59 -9.09 -4.83
N ILE A 129 6.31 -8.74 -4.96
CA ILE A 129 5.20 -9.37 -4.26
C ILE A 129 4.01 -9.60 -5.17
N LYS A 130 3.05 -10.39 -4.67
CA LYS A 130 1.70 -10.55 -5.23
C LYS A 130 0.68 -10.12 -4.18
N ALA A 131 0.43 -8.81 -4.08
CA ALA A 131 -0.47 -8.18 -3.12
C ALA A 131 -1.95 -8.42 -3.46
N HIS A 132 -2.80 -8.36 -2.44
CA HIS A 132 -4.25 -8.53 -2.57
C HIS A 132 -4.96 -7.20 -2.83
N ALA A 133 -4.32 -6.10 -2.45
CA ALA A 133 -4.77 -4.75 -2.72
C ALA A 133 -3.59 -3.79 -2.64
N GLY A 134 -3.81 -2.54 -3.05
CA GLY A 134 -2.82 -1.50 -2.84
C GLY A 134 -3.37 -0.09 -2.99
N ILE A 135 -2.60 0.85 -2.44
CA ILE A 135 -2.84 2.28 -2.48
C ILE A 135 -1.58 2.95 -3.03
N ASP A 136 -1.78 3.76 -4.07
CA ASP A 136 -0.74 4.58 -4.67
C ASP A 136 -1.04 6.05 -4.38
N ILE A 137 -0.11 6.71 -3.71
CA ILE A 137 -0.19 8.10 -3.27
C ILE A 137 0.89 8.88 -4.03
N GLY A 138 0.49 9.63 -5.06
CA GLY A 138 1.38 10.41 -5.90
C GLY A 138 1.88 9.65 -7.13
N ASP A 139 1.02 8.80 -7.71
CA ASP A 139 1.18 8.15 -9.02
C ASP A 139 2.52 7.43 -9.21
N THR A 140 2.96 6.71 -8.16
CA THR A 140 4.20 5.95 -8.17
C THR A 140 4.11 4.65 -8.96
N LEU A 141 2.91 4.21 -9.34
CA LEU A 141 2.59 2.98 -10.07
C LEU A 141 2.90 1.71 -9.26
N ILE A 142 1.85 1.05 -8.76
CA ILE A 142 1.93 -0.19 -7.96
C ILE A 142 1.39 -1.43 -8.68
N GLY A 143 0.92 -1.28 -9.92
CA GLY A 143 0.19 -2.34 -10.64
C GLY A 143 0.99 -3.63 -10.83
N MET A 144 2.32 -3.53 -10.93
CA MET A 144 3.22 -4.69 -11.02
C MET A 144 3.23 -5.56 -9.76
N HIS A 145 2.79 -5.03 -8.62
CA HIS A 145 2.75 -5.74 -7.35
C HIS A 145 1.41 -6.41 -7.07
N LEU A 146 0.37 -6.10 -7.85
CA LEU A 146 -0.99 -6.62 -7.63
C LEU A 146 -1.16 -7.99 -8.28
N ARG A 147 -1.89 -8.89 -7.59
CA ARG A 147 -2.37 -10.12 -8.21
C ARG A 147 -3.33 -9.82 -9.38
N PRO A 148 -3.31 -10.64 -10.44
CA PRO A 148 -4.41 -10.62 -11.39
C PRO A 148 -5.67 -11.21 -10.73
N VAL A 149 -6.84 -10.58 -10.82
CA VAL A 149 -7.20 -9.38 -11.59
C VAL A 149 -7.31 -8.17 -10.67
N ALA A 150 -6.54 -7.10 -10.94
CA ALA A 150 -6.67 -5.83 -10.23
C ALA A 150 -7.97 -5.11 -10.64
N VAL A 151 -8.70 -4.59 -9.66
CA VAL A 151 -9.96 -3.85 -9.82
C VAL A 151 -9.81 -2.49 -9.15
N PRO A 152 -9.77 -1.39 -9.93
CA PRO A 152 -9.71 -0.04 -9.38
C PRO A 152 -10.94 0.27 -8.52
N VAL A 153 -10.71 0.95 -7.39
CA VAL A 153 -11.77 1.49 -6.54
C VAL A 153 -11.54 2.98 -6.38
N PRO A 154 -12.49 3.84 -6.78
CA PRO A 154 -12.37 5.28 -6.57
C PRO A 154 -12.39 5.60 -5.06
N PRO A 155 -11.37 6.28 -4.51
CA PRO A 155 -11.39 6.68 -3.10
C PRO A 155 -12.33 7.87 -2.88
N SER A 156 -12.95 7.96 -1.70
CA SER A 156 -13.72 9.15 -1.33
C SER A 156 -12.82 10.38 -1.15
N ILE A 157 -11.57 10.14 -0.72
CA ILE A 157 -10.51 11.16 -0.61
C ILE A 157 -9.54 10.95 -1.78
N ARG A 158 -9.58 11.88 -2.75
CA ARG A 158 -8.77 11.79 -3.98
C ARG A 158 -7.36 12.36 -3.86
N LEU A 159 -7.09 13.09 -2.77
CA LEU A 159 -5.80 13.73 -2.52
C LEU A 159 -5.40 13.51 -1.06
N ILE A 160 -4.14 13.13 -0.83
CA ILE A 160 -3.51 13.13 0.50
C ILE A 160 -2.37 14.15 0.45
N GLY A 161 -2.53 15.26 1.17
CA GLY A 161 -1.77 16.46 0.87
C GLY A 161 -2.06 16.90 -0.57
N ASP A 162 -1.00 17.11 -1.37
CA ASP A 162 -1.11 17.44 -2.79
C ASP A 162 -1.06 16.20 -3.71
N ALA A 163 -0.85 15.00 -3.15
CA ALA A 163 -0.67 13.78 -3.93
C ALA A 163 -1.99 13.11 -4.30
N HIS A 164 -2.16 12.78 -5.58
CA HIS A 164 -3.28 12.00 -6.08
C HIS A 164 -3.30 10.58 -5.49
N VAL A 165 -4.48 10.09 -5.14
CA VAL A 165 -4.68 8.76 -4.58
C VAL A 165 -5.38 7.86 -5.59
N THR A 166 -4.76 6.73 -5.91
CA THR A 166 -5.43 5.61 -6.56
C THR A 166 -5.36 4.38 -5.68
N MET A 167 -6.37 3.52 -5.77
CA MET A 167 -6.38 2.26 -5.03
C MET A 167 -7.08 1.17 -5.82
N ALA A 168 -6.67 -0.06 -5.58
CA ALA A 168 -7.25 -1.23 -6.21
C ALA A 168 -7.17 -2.44 -5.28
N TYR A 169 -8.19 -3.28 -5.30
CA TYR A 169 -8.12 -4.63 -4.74
C TYR A 169 -7.94 -5.64 -5.88
N THR A 170 -7.79 -6.90 -5.54
CA THR A 170 -7.65 -7.98 -6.52
C THR A 170 -8.71 -9.04 -6.30
N ARG A 171 -9.17 -9.65 -7.39
CA ARG A 171 -10.15 -10.73 -7.36
C ARG A 171 -9.71 -11.91 -8.22
N PRO A 172 -10.23 -13.12 -7.95
CA PRO A 172 -10.09 -14.26 -8.86
C PRO A 172 -10.54 -13.93 -10.29
N LYS A 173 -9.86 -14.56 -11.25
CA LYS A 173 -10.29 -14.52 -12.66
C LYS A 173 -11.65 -15.22 -12.77
N LEU A 174 -12.58 -14.56 -13.46
CA LEU A 174 -13.79 -15.24 -13.95
C LEU A 174 -13.37 -16.02 -15.20
N VAL A 175 -13.58 -17.33 -15.17
CA VAL A 175 -13.20 -18.26 -16.23
C VAL A 175 -14.41 -19.08 -16.66
N GLY A 176 -14.32 -19.72 -17.82
CA GLY A 176 -15.38 -20.58 -18.36
C GLY A 176 -15.95 -20.06 -19.69
N GLY A 177 -16.54 -20.98 -20.46
CA GLY A 177 -17.16 -20.68 -21.76
C GLY A 177 -18.61 -20.19 -21.65
N ALA A 178 -19.35 -20.23 -22.75
CA ALA A 178 -20.69 -19.63 -22.87
C ALA A 178 -21.77 -20.14 -21.89
N ARG A 179 -21.51 -21.24 -21.16
CA ARG A 179 -22.44 -21.82 -20.18
C ARG A 179 -21.99 -21.62 -18.73
N ALA A 180 -20.91 -20.87 -18.50
CA ALA A 180 -20.42 -20.61 -17.17
C ALA A 180 -21.43 -19.76 -16.39
N VAL A 181 -21.61 -20.10 -15.13
CA VAL A 181 -22.47 -19.39 -14.18
C VAL A 181 -21.61 -19.01 -12.98
N TYR A 182 -21.74 -17.77 -12.50
CA TYR A 182 -20.92 -17.23 -11.42
C TYR A 182 -21.70 -17.05 -10.10
N THR A 183 -23.01 -17.29 -10.15
CA THR A 183 -23.94 -17.19 -9.02
C THR A 183 -24.96 -18.31 -9.06
N ILE A 184 -25.19 -18.99 -7.93
CA ILE A 184 -26.22 -20.03 -7.78
C ILE A 184 -27.20 -19.55 -6.71
N GLY A 185 -28.38 -19.09 -7.11
CA GLY A 185 -29.27 -18.34 -6.21
C GLY A 185 -28.57 -17.05 -5.73
N ASP A 186 -28.48 -16.87 -4.42
CA ASP A 186 -27.76 -15.77 -3.77
C ASP A 186 -26.26 -16.07 -3.53
N GLU A 187 -25.81 -17.31 -3.76
CA GLU A 187 -24.41 -17.71 -3.54
C GLU A 187 -23.54 -17.27 -4.71
N THR A 188 -22.38 -16.66 -4.42
CA THR A 188 -21.41 -16.25 -5.44
C THR A 188 -20.17 -17.15 -5.42
N CYS A 189 -19.60 -17.43 -6.59
CA CYS A 189 -18.36 -18.21 -6.70
C CYS A 189 -17.10 -17.49 -6.16
N LEU A 190 -17.22 -16.23 -5.73
CA LEU A 190 -16.11 -15.41 -5.24
C LEU A 190 -16.06 -15.35 -3.70
N GLY A 191 -17.02 -15.99 -3.02
CA GLY A 191 -17.15 -16.01 -1.56
C GLY A 191 -17.88 -14.79 -1.03
#